data_AF-A0A175K219-F1
#
_entry.id   AF-A0A175K219-F1
#
_cell.length_a   1.000
_cell.length_b   1.000
_cell.length_c   1.000
_cell.angle_alpha   90.00
_cell.angle_beta   90.00
_cell.angle_gamma   90.00
#
_symmetry.space_group_name_H-M   'P 1'
#
loop_
_entity.id
_entity.type
_entity.pdbx_description
1 polymer ?
#
loop_
_entity_poly.entity_id
_entity_poly.type
_entity_poly.pdbx_seq_one_letter_code
_entity_poly.pdbx_strand_id
1 'polypeptide(L)'
;MKITRCKNTENTGKLLEEIITIDNEECSIPETKKNIKEDRKIIDMNNEKKDIEIETDKKHVIIRNGYDSRIKIQSDINSDITIKNSEDIIIEGEYEEYGNVKMVNCKNHKEKQDIGYETYTKIGCVRSLLLNKCENIEFEIYGDKKSLEVIDSKTVGILIRRSFHNTGVDIVRIENSEMSNISSSELCNRVFITNSSGIKGIISQCKDELVLKRMNDIRFRTNAFLKKVENEECKGINIEKDVKGKDVKVIKCHNMKIVDTSNSIKQNECDNVEVITEQENEMMGGF
;
A
#
# COMPACT_ATOMS: atom_id res chain seq x y z
N MET A 1 7.09 29.05 -60.18
CA MET A 1 7.44 29.43 -58.80
C MET A 1 6.36 28.87 -57.87
N LYS A 2 6.67 27.84 -57.09
CA LYS A 2 5.74 27.20 -56.15
C LYS A 2 6.18 27.59 -54.73
N ILE A 3 5.37 28.38 -54.04
CA ILE A 3 5.63 28.74 -52.64
C ILE A 3 4.98 27.66 -51.77
N THR A 4 5.79 26.93 -51.02
CA THR A 4 5.30 25.92 -50.07
C THR A 4 5.46 26.48 -48.66
N ARG A 5 4.35 26.62 -47.93
CA ARG A 5 4.36 27.07 -46.52
C ARG A 5 4.32 25.84 -45.63
N CYS A 6 5.38 25.62 -44.85
CA CYS A 6 5.45 24.54 -43.88
C CYS A 6 5.13 25.08 -42.48
N LYS A 7 4.09 24.56 -41.83
CA LYS A 7 3.76 24.86 -40.42
C LYS A 7 4.36 23.78 -39.53
N ASN A 8 5.24 24.17 -38.60
CA ASN A 8 5.59 23.33 -37.47
C ASN A 8 4.54 23.53 -36.37
N THR A 9 3.84 22.46 -36.00
CA THR A 9 3.00 22.41 -34.80
C THR A 9 3.60 21.39 -33.84
N GLU A 10 4.13 21.84 -32.71
CA GLU A 10 4.33 20.97 -31.56
C GLU A 10 2.98 20.60 -30.94
N ASN A 11 2.88 19.38 -30.42
CA ASN A 11 1.67 18.80 -29.80
C ASN A 11 1.26 19.45 -28.45
N THR A 12 1.78 20.64 -28.13
CA THR A 12 1.44 21.47 -26.96
C THR A 12 0.81 22.81 -27.34
N GLY A 13 0.49 23.04 -28.62
CA GLY A 13 -0.35 24.18 -29.04
C GLY A 13 0.33 25.55 -29.04
N LYS A 14 1.66 25.62 -29.11
CA LYS A 14 2.39 26.87 -29.38
C LYS A 14 3.02 26.83 -30.78
N LEU A 15 2.66 27.80 -31.61
CA LEU A 15 3.28 28.06 -32.91
C LEU A 15 4.63 28.75 -32.70
N LEU A 16 5.70 28.19 -33.25
CA LEU A 16 7.00 28.85 -33.40
C LEU A 16 7.23 29.18 -34.88
N GLU A 17 7.67 30.41 -35.09
CA GLU A 17 8.07 31.15 -36.31
C GLU A 17 7.79 30.56 -37.71
N GLU A 18 7.15 31.40 -38.54
CA GLU A 18 6.91 31.15 -39.97
C GLU A 18 8.24 31.19 -40.75
N ILE A 19 8.75 30.04 -41.18
CA ILE A 19 9.92 29.96 -42.07
C ILE A 19 9.42 29.91 -43.51
N ILE A 20 9.74 30.94 -44.31
CA ILE A 20 9.50 30.97 -45.75
C ILE A 20 10.83 30.70 -46.45
N THR A 21 10.99 29.53 -47.06
CA THR A 21 12.12 29.19 -47.93
C THR A 21 11.71 29.25 -49.40
N ILE A 22 12.57 29.84 -50.24
CA ILE A 22 12.41 29.91 -51.70
C ILE A 22 13.55 29.09 -52.34
N ASP A 23 13.13 28.09 -53.14
CA ASP A 23 13.85 27.25 -54.10
C ASP A 23 14.67 26.01 -53.64
N ASN A 24 14.18 24.87 -54.16
CA ASN A 24 14.84 23.64 -54.66
C ASN A 24 15.64 22.66 -53.79
N GLU A 25 15.58 22.74 -52.46
CA GLU A 25 16.01 21.61 -51.61
C GLU A 25 14.87 21.17 -50.69
N GLU A 26 14.64 19.85 -50.62
CA GLU A 26 13.61 19.23 -49.78
C GLU A 26 13.75 19.72 -48.33
N CYS A 27 12.62 20.01 -47.67
CA CYS A 27 12.60 20.41 -46.26
C CYS A 27 13.24 19.32 -45.38
N SER A 28 14.51 19.51 -45.00
CA SER A 28 15.13 18.74 -43.94
C SER A 28 14.63 19.27 -42.59
N ILE A 29 13.65 18.58 -42.01
CA ILE A 29 13.27 18.76 -40.61
C ILE A 29 14.52 18.43 -39.77
N PRO A 30 15.03 19.33 -38.91
CA PRO A 30 16.12 18.98 -38.02
C PRO A 30 15.64 17.84 -37.13
N GLU A 31 16.31 16.69 -37.19
CA GLU A 31 16.11 15.63 -36.21
C GLU A 31 16.39 16.22 -34.83
N THR A 32 15.32 16.51 -34.09
CA THR A 32 15.42 16.77 -32.66
C THR A 32 15.88 15.46 -32.04
N LYS A 33 17.19 15.31 -31.85
CA LYS A 33 17.72 14.32 -30.91
C LYS A 33 17.04 14.59 -29.58
N LYS A 34 15.99 13.83 -29.26
CA LYS A 34 15.46 13.76 -27.92
C LYS A 34 16.64 13.35 -27.04
N ASN A 35 17.20 14.31 -26.31
CA ASN A 35 18.00 14.02 -25.14
C ASN A 35 17.06 13.36 -24.14
N ILE A 36 16.82 12.05 -24.31
CA ILE A 36 16.14 11.23 -23.34
C ILE A 36 17.15 11.12 -22.19
N LYS A 37 17.13 12.09 -21.27
CA LYS A 37 17.79 11.93 -19.98
C LYS A 37 17.23 10.63 -19.40
N GLU A 38 18.10 9.66 -19.15
CA GLU A 38 17.72 8.42 -18.48
C GLU A 38 17.02 8.80 -17.17
N ASP A 39 15.72 8.46 -17.08
CA ASP A 39 14.85 8.80 -15.94
C ASP A 39 14.96 7.75 -14.81
N ARG A 40 16.04 6.97 -14.86
CA ARG A 40 16.27 5.83 -13.98
C ARG A 40 17.71 5.83 -13.46
N LYS A 41 17.85 5.54 -12.17
CA LYS A 41 19.11 5.26 -11.49
C LYS A 41 19.09 3.82 -11.00
N ILE A 42 20.13 3.05 -11.32
CA ILE A 42 20.29 1.68 -10.82
C ILE A 42 21.57 1.64 -9.98
N ILE A 43 21.46 1.12 -8.76
CA ILE A 43 22.57 0.95 -7.84
C ILE A 43 22.60 -0.53 -7.46
N ASP A 44 23.68 -1.19 -7.84
CA ASP A 44 23.98 -2.55 -7.43
C ASP A 44 24.97 -2.50 -6.28
N MET A 45 24.62 -3.09 -5.15
CA MET A 45 25.47 -3.12 -3.97
C MET A 45 26.31 -4.40 -3.89
N ASN A 46 26.09 -5.37 -4.80
CA ASN A 46 26.89 -6.60 -4.91
C ASN A 46 27.04 -7.39 -3.59
N ASN A 47 26.05 -7.32 -2.71
CA ASN A 47 26.03 -7.90 -1.35
C ASN A 47 27.16 -7.40 -0.45
N GLU A 48 27.71 -6.22 -0.75
CA GLU A 48 28.70 -5.58 0.11
C GLU A 48 27.98 -4.76 1.19
N LYS A 49 28.51 -4.86 2.41
CA LYS A 49 28.10 -3.98 3.51
C LYS A 49 28.56 -2.57 3.22
N LYS A 50 27.62 -1.70 2.85
CA LYS A 50 27.91 -0.32 2.48
C LYS A 50 26.70 0.58 2.67
N ASP A 51 26.84 1.54 3.58
CA ASP A 51 25.85 2.60 3.70
C ASP A 51 25.93 3.55 2.49
N ILE A 52 24.77 3.98 2.00
CA ILE A 52 24.67 4.86 0.84
C ILE A 52 23.71 6.02 1.11
N GLU A 53 24.17 7.22 0.75
CA GLU A 53 23.35 8.42 0.66
C GLU A 53 23.28 8.86 -0.80
N ILE A 54 22.06 9.07 -1.29
CA ILE A 54 21.80 9.34 -2.70
C ILE A 54 20.92 10.57 -2.82
N GLU A 55 21.44 11.61 -3.43
CA GLU A 55 20.64 12.71 -3.99
C GLU A 55 20.35 12.40 -5.47
N THR A 56 19.10 12.63 -5.91
CA THR A 56 18.68 12.22 -7.26
C THR A 56 17.52 13.04 -7.81
N ASP A 57 17.66 13.44 -9.08
CA ASP A 57 16.61 14.04 -9.92
C ASP A 57 15.88 13.00 -10.78
N LYS A 58 16.17 11.71 -10.56
CA LYS A 58 15.65 10.58 -11.35
C LYS A 58 14.34 10.08 -10.79
N LYS A 59 13.32 9.94 -11.65
CA LYS A 59 11.99 9.48 -11.22
C LYS A 59 11.98 8.03 -10.74
N HIS A 60 12.91 7.20 -11.19
CA HIS A 60 12.97 5.79 -10.83
C HIS A 60 14.33 5.41 -10.24
N VAL A 61 14.38 5.10 -8.95
CA VAL A 61 15.58 4.65 -8.25
C VAL A 61 15.43 3.17 -7.93
N ILE A 62 16.39 2.36 -8.38
CA ILE A 62 16.41 0.92 -8.10
C ILE A 62 17.71 0.57 -7.40
N ILE A 63 17.59 0.01 -6.20
CA ILE A 63 18.70 -0.49 -5.41
C ILE A 63 18.54 -2.01 -5.31
N ARG A 64 19.61 -2.75 -5.53
CA ARG A 64 19.56 -4.22 -5.48
C ARG A 64 20.78 -4.83 -4.84
N ASN A 65 20.62 -6.06 -4.37
CA ASN A 65 21.69 -6.87 -3.79
C ASN A 65 22.37 -6.14 -2.62
N GLY A 66 21.61 -5.46 -1.78
CA GLY A 66 22.12 -4.80 -0.59
C GLY A 66 22.24 -5.78 0.57
N TYR A 67 23.24 -5.61 1.42
CA TYR A 67 23.44 -6.45 2.61
C TYR A 67 23.86 -5.58 3.79
N ASP A 68 23.17 -5.70 4.92
CA ASP A 68 23.52 -5.05 6.20
C ASP A 68 23.88 -3.56 6.05
N SER A 69 22.97 -2.80 5.43
CA SER A 69 23.26 -1.45 4.97
C SER A 69 22.12 -0.47 5.26
N ARG A 70 22.51 0.77 5.55
CA ARG A 70 21.63 1.93 5.67
C ARG A 70 21.57 2.68 4.36
N ILE A 71 20.35 3.03 3.95
CA ILE A 71 20.08 3.69 2.69
C ILE A 71 19.31 4.97 2.96
N LYS A 72 19.90 6.10 2.60
CA LYS A 72 19.24 7.41 2.61
C LYS A 72 19.08 7.91 1.18
N ILE A 73 17.86 8.25 0.79
CA ILE A 73 17.55 8.74 -0.56
C ILE A 73 16.88 10.09 -0.42
N GLN A 74 17.56 11.14 -0.86
CA GLN A 74 17.01 12.48 -0.96
C GLN A 74 16.52 12.70 -2.38
N SER A 75 15.26 13.08 -2.52
CA SER A 75 14.58 13.06 -3.82
C SER A 75 13.87 14.38 -4.10
N ASP A 76 14.38 15.14 -5.07
CA ASP A 76 13.84 16.47 -5.44
C ASP A 76 12.52 16.40 -6.22
N ILE A 77 12.26 15.24 -6.83
CA ILE A 77 10.99 14.91 -7.46
C ILE A 77 10.44 13.69 -6.73
N ASN A 78 9.14 13.57 -6.53
CA ASN A 78 8.51 12.43 -5.85
C ASN A 78 8.81 11.09 -6.57
N SER A 79 9.98 10.50 -6.30
CA SER A 79 10.55 9.40 -7.07
C SER A 79 10.00 8.07 -6.60
N ASP A 80 9.90 7.13 -7.53
CA ASP A 80 9.62 5.74 -7.23
C ASP A 80 10.91 5.04 -6.82
N ILE A 81 10.90 4.42 -5.63
CA ILE A 81 12.01 3.66 -5.09
C ILE A 81 11.68 2.17 -5.15
N THR A 82 12.62 1.37 -5.60
CA THR A 82 12.51 -0.09 -5.57
C THR A 82 13.77 -0.71 -5.00
N ILE A 83 13.63 -1.47 -3.90
CA ILE A 83 14.68 -2.27 -3.30
C ILE A 83 14.43 -3.75 -3.64
N LYS A 84 15.45 -4.46 -4.12
CA LYS A 84 15.31 -5.86 -4.55
C LYS A 84 16.44 -6.75 -4.07
N ASN A 85 16.11 -7.99 -3.70
CA ASN A 85 17.09 -9.02 -3.37
C ASN A 85 18.08 -8.53 -2.32
N SER A 86 17.58 -7.88 -1.28
CA SER A 86 18.44 -7.25 -0.27
C SER A 86 18.13 -7.79 1.12
N GLU A 87 19.17 -7.87 1.94
CA GLU A 87 19.09 -8.38 3.29
C GLU A 87 19.56 -7.36 4.31
N ASP A 88 18.89 -7.30 5.46
CA ASP A 88 19.22 -6.38 6.57
C ASP A 88 19.34 -4.91 6.12
N ILE A 89 18.34 -4.44 5.38
CA ILE A 89 18.30 -3.05 4.89
C ILE A 89 17.46 -2.18 5.81
N ILE A 90 18.00 -1.00 6.12
CA ILE A 90 17.30 0.09 6.80
C ILE A 90 17.22 1.27 5.84
N ILE A 91 16.01 1.76 5.57
CA ILE A 91 15.83 3.03 4.84
C ILE A 91 15.64 4.16 5.85
N GLU A 92 16.47 5.19 5.72
CA GLU A 92 16.45 6.42 6.52
C GLU A 92 15.75 7.52 5.71
N GLY A 93 14.42 7.50 5.66
CA GLY A 93 13.61 8.39 4.83
C GLY A 93 12.50 9.13 5.57
N GLU A 94 12.60 9.30 6.90
CA GLU A 94 11.52 9.85 7.76
C GLU A 94 10.98 11.22 7.29
N TYR A 95 11.83 12.06 6.69
CA TYR A 95 11.49 13.41 6.26
C TYR A 95 11.39 13.58 4.74
N GLU A 96 11.42 12.47 3.99
CA GLU A 96 11.45 12.48 2.53
C GLU A 96 10.05 12.22 1.93
N GLU A 97 9.81 12.72 0.72
CA GLU A 97 8.60 12.46 -0.05
C GLU A 97 8.90 11.59 -1.28
N TYR A 98 8.18 10.47 -1.38
CA TYR A 98 8.36 9.50 -2.46
C TYR A 98 7.06 9.28 -3.23
N GLY A 99 7.23 8.89 -4.50
CA GLY A 99 6.16 8.33 -5.31
C GLY A 99 5.74 6.96 -4.77
N ASN A 100 6.20 5.90 -5.41
CA ASN A 100 5.93 4.53 -4.99
C ASN A 100 7.17 3.90 -4.38
N VAL A 101 7.07 3.32 -3.19
CA VAL A 101 8.15 2.53 -2.58
C VAL A 101 7.81 1.05 -2.71
N LYS A 102 8.77 0.26 -3.18
CA LYS A 102 8.61 -1.19 -3.37
C LYS A 102 9.79 -1.93 -2.77
N MET A 103 9.53 -2.95 -1.95
CA MET A 103 10.52 -3.96 -1.58
C MET A 103 10.11 -5.31 -2.17
N VAL A 104 11.05 -5.97 -2.83
CA VAL A 104 10.81 -7.27 -3.48
C VAL A 104 11.91 -8.25 -3.13
N ASN A 105 11.53 -9.41 -2.59
CA ASN A 105 12.48 -10.45 -2.21
C ASN A 105 13.54 -9.91 -1.22
N CYS A 106 13.07 -9.26 -0.16
CA CYS A 106 13.93 -8.67 0.87
C CYS A 106 13.73 -9.36 2.22
N LYS A 107 14.79 -9.51 3.00
CA LYS A 107 14.73 -10.25 4.26
C LYS A 107 15.63 -9.63 5.33
N ASN A 108 15.12 -9.44 6.53
CA ASN A 108 15.99 -9.11 7.66
C ASN A 108 16.13 -10.30 8.62
N HIS A 109 17.24 -10.35 9.34
CA HIS A 109 17.48 -11.30 10.42
C HIS A 109 16.76 -10.87 11.69
N LYS A 110 16.08 -11.82 12.36
CA LYS A 110 15.26 -11.55 13.56
C LYS A 110 16.05 -10.90 14.69
N GLU A 111 17.32 -11.29 14.87
CA GLU A 111 18.21 -10.75 15.91
C GLU A 111 18.41 -9.24 15.81
N LYS A 112 18.25 -8.66 14.61
CA LYS A 112 18.34 -7.22 14.40
C LYS A 112 17.04 -6.48 14.71
N GLN A 113 15.90 -7.16 14.89
CA GLN A 113 14.64 -6.52 15.30
C GLN A 113 14.60 -6.23 16.81
N ASP A 114 15.31 -7.01 17.63
CA ASP A 114 15.28 -6.90 19.10
C ASP A 114 16.14 -5.75 19.66
N ILE A 115 16.88 -5.03 18.80
CA ILE A 115 17.86 -4.00 19.20
C ILE A 115 17.20 -2.61 19.38
N GLY A 116 15.87 -2.51 19.22
CA GLY A 116 15.09 -1.29 19.48
C GLY A 116 14.80 -0.43 18.25
N TYR A 117 14.18 0.74 18.49
CA TYR A 117 13.59 1.64 17.50
C TYR A 117 14.53 2.15 16.38
N GLU A 118 15.84 1.99 16.53
CA GLU A 118 16.84 2.43 15.53
C GLU A 118 16.96 1.49 14.32
N THR A 119 16.25 0.36 14.33
CA THR A 119 16.32 -0.68 13.28
C THR A 119 15.13 -0.67 12.31
N TYR A 120 14.16 0.22 12.54
CA TYR A 120 13.00 0.36 11.67
C TYR A 120 13.35 1.10 10.40
N THR A 121 12.86 0.57 9.29
CA THR A 121 12.78 1.36 8.08
C THR A 121 11.73 2.45 8.30
N LYS A 122 12.18 3.71 8.22
CA LYS A 122 11.31 4.87 8.38
C LYS A 122 11.15 5.56 7.03
N ILE A 123 9.91 5.76 6.64
CA ILE A 123 9.56 6.47 5.42
C ILE A 123 8.62 7.61 5.78
N GLY A 124 8.95 8.81 5.28
CA GLY A 124 8.11 10.00 5.32
C GLY A 124 6.87 9.80 4.47
N CYS A 125 6.58 10.71 3.55
CA CYS A 125 5.39 10.62 2.70
C CYS A 125 5.62 9.65 1.53
N VAL A 126 4.64 8.79 1.24
CA VAL A 126 4.73 7.83 0.13
C VAL A 126 3.37 7.59 -0.51
N ARG A 127 3.23 7.84 -1.81
CA ARG A 127 1.95 7.61 -2.51
C ARG A 127 1.49 6.16 -2.44
N SER A 128 2.40 5.19 -2.56
CA SER A 128 2.09 3.77 -2.35
C SER A 128 3.26 2.96 -1.84
N LEU A 129 2.98 1.98 -0.98
CA LEU A 129 3.96 1.00 -0.50
C LEU A 129 3.57 -0.41 -0.95
N LEU A 130 4.50 -1.14 -1.55
CA LEU A 130 4.38 -2.56 -1.86
C LEU A 130 5.51 -3.36 -1.22
N LEU A 131 5.14 -4.38 -0.45
CA LEU A 131 6.06 -5.41 0.06
C LEU A 131 5.68 -6.75 -0.57
N ASN A 132 6.62 -7.36 -1.28
CA ASN A 132 6.38 -8.60 -2.02
C ASN A 132 7.50 -9.61 -1.77
N LYS A 133 7.15 -10.81 -1.30
CA LYS A 133 8.11 -11.85 -0.91
C LYS A 133 9.12 -11.34 0.11
N CYS A 134 8.64 -10.59 1.09
CA CYS A 134 9.45 -10.00 2.14
C CYS A 134 9.40 -10.84 3.41
N GLU A 135 10.47 -10.87 4.19
CA GLU A 135 10.53 -11.60 5.47
C GLU A 135 11.14 -10.75 6.59
N ASN A 136 10.49 -10.72 7.76
CA ASN A 136 10.97 -10.03 8.97
C ASN A 136 11.28 -8.53 8.73
N ILE A 137 10.39 -7.80 8.04
CA ILE A 137 10.59 -6.37 7.79
C ILE A 137 9.62 -5.56 8.64
N GLU A 138 10.13 -4.54 9.33
CA GLU A 138 9.32 -3.59 10.09
C GLU A 138 9.42 -2.17 9.52
N PHE A 139 8.26 -1.55 9.32
CA PHE A 139 8.09 -0.23 8.75
C PHE A 139 7.41 0.72 9.72
N GLU A 140 7.93 1.93 9.80
CA GLU A 140 7.20 3.09 10.30
C GLU A 140 7.01 4.08 9.15
N ILE A 141 5.76 4.43 8.87
CA ILE A 141 5.41 5.24 7.71
C ILE A 141 4.59 6.46 8.12
N TYR A 142 5.02 7.64 7.68
CA TYR A 142 4.39 8.94 7.93
C TYR A 142 3.62 9.44 6.68
N GLY A 143 2.74 10.43 6.79
CA GLY A 143 2.10 11.10 5.63
C GLY A 143 0.98 10.36 4.87
N ASP A 144 0.64 10.83 3.66
CA ASP A 144 -0.47 10.34 2.80
C ASP A 144 -0.14 9.06 2.05
N LYS A 145 -1.12 8.12 1.96
CA LYS A 145 -1.00 6.91 1.14
C LYS A 145 -2.28 6.60 0.36
N LYS A 146 -2.13 6.41 -0.95
CA LYS A 146 -3.21 5.85 -1.78
C LYS A 146 -3.34 4.34 -1.58
N SER A 147 -2.23 3.62 -1.51
CA SER A 147 -2.27 2.17 -1.31
C SER A 147 -1.13 1.62 -0.48
N LEU A 148 -1.46 0.58 0.29
CA LEU A 148 -0.53 -0.28 0.99
C LEU A 148 -0.80 -1.73 0.58
N GLU A 149 0.21 -2.41 0.07
CA GLU A 149 0.10 -3.78 -0.43
C GLU A 149 1.18 -4.67 0.18
N VAL A 150 0.77 -5.81 0.74
CA VAL A 150 1.68 -6.84 1.28
C VAL A 150 1.30 -8.18 0.69
N ILE A 151 2.21 -8.79 -0.06
CA ILE A 151 1.95 -9.98 -0.88
C ILE A 151 3.03 -11.03 -0.62
N ASP A 152 2.63 -12.29 -0.42
CA ASP A 152 3.51 -13.45 -0.26
C ASP A 152 4.64 -13.23 0.79
N SER A 153 4.36 -12.49 1.87
CA SER A 153 5.37 -12.02 2.82
C SER A 153 5.15 -12.59 4.23
N LYS A 154 6.21 -12.69 5.04
CA LYS A 154 6.18 -13.31 6.38
C LYS A 154 6.77 -12.39 7.44
N THR A 155 6.15 -12.36 8.61
CA THR A 155 6.57 -11.54 9.76
C THR A 155 6.77 -10.07 9.38
N VAL A 156 5.79 -9.48 8.69
CA VAL A 156 5.87 -8.06 8.29
C VAL A 156 5.18 -7.19 9.33
N GLY A 157 5.91 -6.20 9.84
CA GLY A 157 5.42 -5.18 10.77
C GLY A 157 5.19 -3.85 10.06
N ILE A 158 4.00 -3.24 10.18
CA ILE A 158 3.73 -1.92 9.62
C ILE A 158 3.01 -1.04 10.64
N LEU A 159 3.64 0.08 10.98
CA LEU A 159 3.11 1.12 11.84
C LEU A 159 2.84 2.37 11.02
N ILE A 160 1.57 2.76 10.94
CA ILE A 160 1.13 3.94 10.19
C ILE A 160 0.89 5.08 11.18
N ARG A 161 1.80 6.05 11.14
CA ARG A 161 1.78 7.23 12.02
C ARG A 161 1.07 8.39 11.33
N ARG A 162 0.32 9.13 12.14
CA ARG A 162 -0.30 10.39 11.77
C ARG A 162 0.78 11.42 11.44
N SER A 163 0.61 12.11 10.32
CA SER A 163 1.39 13.31 9.99
C SER A 163 0.65 14.56 10.48
N PHE A 164 1.32 15.72 10.44
CA PHE A 164 0.71 17.02 10.70
C PHE A 164 -0.37 17.37 9.66
N HIS A 165 -0.34 16.72 8.50
CA HIS A 165 -1.40 16.74 7.52
C HIS A 165 -2.37 15.58 7.82
N ASN A 166 -3.69 15.80 7.81
CA ASN A 166 -4.69 14.73 8.00
C ASN A 166 -4.58 13.73 6.85
N THR A 167 -4.00 12.55 7.08
CA THR A 167 -3.57 11.68 5.99
C THR A 167 -3.72 10.20 6.35
N GLY A 168 -4.78 9.57 5.82
CA GLY A 168 -5.07 8.15 5.99
C GLY A 168 -4.58 7.29 4.84
N VAL A 169 -4.83 5.97 4.93
CA VAL A 169 -4.61 5.05 3.80
C VAL A 169 -5.94 4.80 3.08
N ASP A 170 -6.00 5.06 1.78
CA ASP A 170 -7.23 4.78 1.02
C ASP A 170 -7.45 3.26 0.91
N ILE A 171 -6.45 2.51 0.45
CA ILE A 171 -6.57 1.06 0.22
C ILE A 171 -5.46 0.29 0.94
N VAL A 172 -5.83 -0.73 1.70
CA VAL A 172 -4.90 -1.76 2.20
C VAL A 172 -5.24 -3.09 1.54
N ARG A 173 -4.24 -3.76 0.96
CA ARG A 173 -4.35 -5.13 0.45
C ARG A 173 -3.29 -6.02 1.09
N ILE A 174 -3.72 -7.14 1.65
CA ILE A 174 -2.82 -8.14 2.24
C ILE A 174 -3.20 -9.51 1.67
N GLU A 175 -2.24 -10.18 1.04
CA GLU A 175 -2.49 -11.45 0.36
C GLU A 175 -1.39 -12.47 0.69
N ASN A 176 -1.79 -13.69 1.06
CA ASN A 176 -0.90 -14.83 1.33
C ASN A 176 0.25 -14.47 2.28
N SER A 177 -0.03 -13.58 3.25
CA SER A 177 0.99 -12.98 4.09
C SER A 177 0.71 -13.13 5.59
N GLU A 178 1.77 -13.24 6.37
CA GLU A 178 1.77 -13.24 7.83
C GLU A 178 2.32 -11.91 8.34
N MET A 179 1.50 -11.16 9.07
CA MET A 179 1.89 -9.89 9.68
C MET A 179 2.35 -10.11 11.13
N SER A 180 3.44 -9.48 11.56
CA SER A 180 3.81 -9.43 12.99
C SER A 180 2.91 -8.44 13.72
N ASN A 181 2.70 -7.28 13.11
CA ASN A 181 1.76 -6.26 13.54
C ASN A 181 1.41 -5.37 12.34
N ILE A 182 0.14 -4.98 12.22
CA ILE A 182 -0.22 -3.88 11.34
C ILE A 182 -1.20 -2.97 12.07
N SER A 183 -0.81 -1.73 12.28
CA SER A 183 -1.61 -0.76 13.02
C SER A 183 -1.55 0.61 12.37
N SER A 184 -2.65 1.34 12.52
CA SER A 184 -2.77 2.70 12.02
C SER A 184 -3.40 3.58 13.09
N SER A 185 -2.84 4.78 13.25
CA SER A 185 -3.45 5.86 14.03
C SER A 185 -4.58 6.57 13.29
N GLU A 186 -4.75 6.26 11.99
CA GLU A 186 -5.78 6.81 11.12
C GLU A 186 -6.68 5.73 10.50
N LEU A 187 -7.91 6.13 10.15
CA LEU A 187 -8.87 5.25 9.49
C LEU A 187 -8.48 4.98 8.05
N CYS A 188 -8.65 3.73 7.61
CA CYS A 188 -8.48 3.31 6.23
C CYS A 188 -9.83 3.22 5.53
N ASN A 189 -9.94 3.66 4.26
CA ASN A 189 -11.22 3.56 3.56
C ASN A 189 -11.55 2.08 3.30
N ARG A 190 -10.66 1.36 2.61
CA ARG A 190 -10.91 -0.01 2.15
C ARG A 190 -9.80 -0.97 2.53
N VAL A 191 -10.18 -2.14 3.01
CA VAL A 191 -9.26 -3.19 3.46
C VAL A 191 -9.64 -4.51 2.81
N PHE A 192 -8.71 -5.08 2.03
CA PHE A 192 -8.87 -6.36 1.35
C PHE A 192 -7.83 -7.34 1.89
N ILE A 193 -8.27 -8.44 2.47
CA ILE A 193 -7.37 -9.42 3.09
C ILE A 193 -7.73 -10.80 2.56
N THR A 194 -6.71 -11.52 2.10
CA THR A 194 -6.85 -12.85 1.52
C THR A 194 -5.81 -13.80 2.08
N ASN A 195 -6.25 -14.91 2.70
CA ASN A 195 -5.38 -15.99 3.16
C ASN A 195 -4.19 -15.48 4.02
N SER A 196 -4.50 -14.71 5.07
CA SER A 196 -3.49 -13.96 5.83
C SER A 196 -3.72 -14.00 7.35
N SER A 197 -2.68 -13.73 8.13
CA SER A 197 -2.70 -13.73 9.60
C SER A 197 -2.05 -12.46 10.18
N GLY A 198 -2.26 -12.19 11.48
CA GLY A 198 -1.68 -11.01 12.16
C GLY A 198 -2.32 -9.66 11.82
N ILE A 199 -3.49 -9.67 11.18
CA ILE A 199 -4.12 -8.50 10.56
C ILE A 199 -5.10 -7.72 11.45
N LYS A 200 -5.21 -8.06 12.73
CA LYS A 200 -6.28 -7.55 13.62
C LYS A 200 -6.27 -6.03 13.74
N GLY A 201 -5.09 -5.42 13.83
CA GLY A 201 -4.96 -3.98 14.03
C GLY A 201 -5.57 -3.18 12.88
N ILE A 202 -5.33 -3.57 11.62
CA ILE A 202 -5.82 -2.79 10.47
C ILE A 202 -7.32 -2.96 10.21
N ILE A 203 -7.91 -4.13 10.51
CA ILE A 203 -9.35 -4.34 10.37
C ILE A 203 -10.14 -3.32 11.19
N SER A 204 -9.72 -3.07 12.42
CA SER A 204 -10.41 -2.15 13.33
C SER A 204 -10.38 -0.68 12.86
N GLN A 205 -9.52 -0.35 11.90
CA GLN A 205 -9.38 0.98 11.33
C GLN A 205 -10.14 1.14 10.00
N CYS A 206 -10.76 0.10 9.46
CA CYS A 206 -11.51 0.17 8.21
C CYS A 206 -12.84 0.92 8.40
N LYS A 207 -13.16 1.86 7.49
CA LYS A 207 -14.38 2.69 7.57
C LYS A 207 -15.33 2.61 6.36
N ASP A 208 -14.97 2.01 5.24
CA ASP A 208 -15.88 1.93 4.09
C ASP A 208 -16.18 0.47 3.76
N GLU A 209 -15.18 -0.26 3.24
CA GLU A 209 -15.35 -1.63 2.78
C GLU A 209 -14.26 -2.55 3.33
N LEU A 210 -14.69 -3.60 4.04
CA LEU A 210 -13.84 -4.69 4.49
C LEU A 210 -14.17 -5.95 3.70
N VAL A 211 -13.17 -6.52 3.02
CA VAL A 211 -13.30 -7.80 2.31
C VAL A 211 -12.31 -8.80 2.90
N LEU A 212 -12.83 -9.93 3.36
CA LEU A 212 -12.07 -11.04 3.93
C LEU A 212 -12.29 -12.28 3.07
N LYS A 213 -11.22 -12.88 2.58
CA LYS A 213 -11.27 -14.10 1.75
C LYS A 213 -10.37 -15.19 2.30
N ARG A 214 -10.87 -16.42 2.40
CA ARG A 214 -10.09 -17.60 2.82
C ARG A 214 -9.42 -17.37 4.19
N MET A 215 -10.17 -16.78 5.12
CA MET A 215 -9.67 -16.43 6.45
C MET A 215 -10.13 -17.44 7.50
N ASN A 216 -9.26 -17.80 8.44
CA ASN A 216 -9.56 -18.79 9.48
C ASN A 216 -9.34 -18.23 10.89
N ASP A 217 -10.28 -18.53 11.80
CA ASP A 217 -10.21 -18.31 13.25
C ASP A 217 -9.86 -16.87 13.66
N ILE A 218 -10.55 -15.90 13.04
CA ILE A 218 -10.30 -14.48 13.26
C ILE A 218 -11.36 -13.88 14.15
N ARG A 219 -10.90 -13.20 15.21
CA ARG A 219 -11.72 -12.36 16.07
C ARG A 219 -11.32 -10.90 15.92
N PHE A 220 -12.27 -10.03 15.60
CA PHE A 220 -12.01 -8.60 15.42
C PHE A 220 -13.18 -7.71 15.83
N ARG A 221 -12.86 -6.44 16.06
CA ARG A 221 -13.82 -5.36 16.30
C ARG A 221 -13.91 -4.50 15.06
N THR A 222 -15.12 -4.19 14.62
CA THR A 222 -15.33 -3.21 13.55
C THR A 222 -15.32 -1.79 14.09
N ASN A 223 -14.97 -0.84 13.24
CA ASN A 223 -15.20 0.57 13.49
C ASN A 223 -16.70 0.93 13.38
N ALA A 224 -17.13 1.99 14.07
CA ALA A 224 -18.46 2.58 13.92
C ALA A 224 -18.71 3.13 12.50
N PHE A 225 -17.67 3.61 11.82
CA PHE A 225 -17.80 4.18 10.49
C PHE A 225 -17.94 3.14 9.36
N LEU A 226 -17.53 1.89 9.60
CA LEU A 226 -17.52 0.82 8.60
C LEU A 226 -18.89 0.63 7.96
N LYS A 227 -18.98 0.63 6.63
CA LYS A 227 -20.27 0.52 5.92
C LYS A 227 -20.55 -0.87 5.38
N LYS A 228 -19.53 -1.57 4.89
CA LYS A 228 -19.69 -2.86 4.21
C LYS A 228 -18.68 -3.89 4.70
N VAL A 229 -19.15 -5.12 4.90
CA VAL A 229 -18.32 -6.30 5.18
C VAL A 229 -18.67 -7.41 4.19
N GLU A 230 -17.66 -7.94 3.52
CA GLU A 230 -17.80 -9.09 2.61
C GLU A 230 -16.87 -10.22 3.05
N ASN A 231 -17.44 -11.40 3.29
CA ASN A 231 -16.72 -12.60 3.71
C ASN A 231 -16.89 -13.72 2.67
N GLU A 232 -15.78 -14.33 2.25
CA GLU A 232 -15.75 -15.38 1.24
C GLU A 232 -14.84 -16.53 1.68
N GLU A 233 -15.34 -17.76 1.70
CA GLU A 233 -14.54 -18.97 2.02
C GLU A 233 -13.84 -18.92 3.40
N CYS A 234 -14.44 -18.22 4.37
CA CYS A 234 -13.86 -18.07 5.71
C CYS A 234 -14.39 -19.13 6.71
N LYS A 235 -13.61 -19.43 7.76
CA LYS A 235 -14.02 -20.28 8.88
C LYS A 235 -13.72 -19.62 10.23
N GLY A 236 -14.58 -19.78 11.23
CA GLY A 236 -14.28 -19.36 12.61
C GLY A 236 -14.19 -17.84 12.79
N ILE A 237 -15.04 -17.08 12.11
CA ILE A 237 -15.01 -15.60 12.16
C ILE A 237 -15.90 -15.10 13.30
N ASN A 238 -15.34 -14.28 14.19
CA ASN A 238 -16.06 -13.65 15.31
C ASN A 238 -15.96 -12.11 15.25
N ILE A 239 -17.11 -11.44 15.13
CA ILE A 239 -17.23 -9.98 15.04
C ILE A 239 -17.85 -9.43 16.33
N GLU A 240 -17.10 -8.62 17.08
CA GLU A 240 -17.44 -8.22 18.45
C GLU A 240 -18.19 -6.88 18.61
N LYS A 241 -18.46 -6.12 17.54
CA LYS A 241 -19.06 -4.77 17.64
C LYS A 241 -20.14 -4.54 16.60
N ASP A 242 -21.14 -3.77 17.02
CA ASP A 242 -22.36 -3.39 16.30
C ASP A 242 -22.20 -3.36 14.77
N VAL A 243 -22.83 -4.33 14.10
CA VAL A 243 -22.97 -4.37 12.63
C VAL A 243 -24.25 -3.68 12.14
N LYS A 244 -25.02 -3.04 13.03
CA LYS A 244 -26.23 -2.29 12.69
C LYS A 244 -25.96 -1.25 11.62
N GLY A 245 -26.84 -1.23 10.62
CA GLY A 245 -26.74 -0.32 9.49
C GLY A 245 -25.59 -0.61 8.52
N LYS A 246 -24.89 -1.75 8.66
CA LYS A 246 -23.81 -2.17 7.75
C LYS A 246 -24.31 -3.22 6.76
N ASP A 247 -23.88 -3.11 5.51
CA ASP A 247 -24.12 -4.14 4.49
C ASP A 247 -23.17 -5.33 4.73
N VAL A 248 -23.70 -6.43 5.27
CA VAL A 248 -22.94 -7.67 5.47
C VAL A 248 -23.30 -8.69 4.40
N LYS A 249 -22.31 -9.08 3.59
CA LYS A 249 -22.40 -10.10 2.55
C LYS A 249 -21.54 -11.31 2.92
N VAL A 250 -22.14 -12.50 2.85
CA VAL A 250 -21.48 -13.78 3.14
C VAL A 250 -21.65 -14.70 1.94
N ILE A 251 -20.58 -15.34 1.47
CA ILE A 251 -20.59 -16.15 0.25
C ILE A 251 -20.39 -17.65 0.52
N LYS A 252 -19.45 -18.06 1.39
CA LYS A 252 -19.14 -19.49 1.68
C LYS A 252 -18.44 -19.67 3.04
N CYS A 253 -19.03 -19.19 4.12
CA CYS A 253 -18.43 -19.22 5.45
C CYS A 253 -18.98 -20.32 6.38
N HIS A 254 -18.14 -20.80 7.30
CA HIS A 254 -18.51 -21.77 8.35
C HIS A 254 -18.17 -21.22 9.73
N ASN A 255 -19.00 -21.48 10.74
CA ASN A 255 -18.75 -21.09 12.13
C ASN A 255 -18.49 -19.58 12.27
N MET A 256 -19.45 -18.76 11.85
CA MET A 256 -19.40 -17.31 12.03
C MET A 256 -20.27 -16.89 13.21
N LYS A 257 -19.73 -16.08 14.11
CA LYS A 257 -20.45 -15.45 15.23
C LYS A 257 -20.44 -13.93 15.06
N ILE A 258 -21.62 -13.33 15.10
CA ILE A 258 -21.82 -11.88 15.13
C ILE A 258 -22.56 -11.57 16.42
N VAL A 259 -22.03 -10.66 17.23
CA VAL A 259 -22.66 -10.21 18.48
C VAL A 259 -23.33 -8.86 18.21
N ASP A 260 -24.57 -8.70 18.67
CA ASP A 260 -25.39 -7.46 18.59
C ASP A 260 -25.83 -7.08 17.16
N THR A 261 -27.08 -7.40 16.79
CA THR A 261 -27.63 -7.11 15.45
C THR A 261 -28.92 -6.31 15.52
N SER A 262 -29.00 -5.21 14.78
CA SER A 262 -30.28 -4.71 14.26
C SER A 262 -30.21 -4.52 12.74
N ASN A 263 -31.04 -5.33 12.08
CA ASN A 263 -31.53 -5.28 10.70
C ASN A 263 -30.52 -5.37 9.54
N SER A 264 -30.61 -6.50 8.83
CA SER A 264 -30.14 -6.82 7.46
C SER A 264 -28.75 -7.44 7.27
N ILE A 265 -28.63 -8.74 7.58
CA ILE A 265 -27.57 -9.60 7.02
C ILE A 265 -28.11 -10.24 5.74
N LYS A 266 -27.46 -10.03 4.59
CA LYS A 266 -27.81 -10.72 3.34
C LYS A 266 -27.01 -12.02 3.26
N GLN A 267 -27.63 -13.12 3.70
CA GLN A 267 -27.07 -14.47 3.59
C GLN A 267 -27.33 -15.01 2.18
N ASN A 268 -26.27 -15.37 1.46
CA ASN A 268 -26.38 -16.24 0.28
C ASN A 268 -25.62 -17.53 0.63
N GLU A 269 -26.37 -18.62 0.84
CA GLU A 269 -25.93 -20.01 1.04
C GLU A 269 -24.73 -20.24 1.99
N CYS A 270 -25.02 -20.51 3.27
CA CYS A 270 -24.05 -21.03 4.22
C CYS A 270 -24.68 -22.12 5.10
N ASP A 271 -24.04 -23.29 5.17
CA ASP A 271 -24.62 -24.44 5.86
C ASP A 271 -24.47 -24.43 7.39
N ASN A 272 -23.74 -23.49 8.01
CA ASN A 272 -23.49 -23.50 9.46
C ASN A 272 -23.21 -22.10 10.06
N VAL A 273 -24.07 -21.10 9.80
CA VAL A 273 -23.94 -19.78 10.44
C VAL A 273 -24.79 -19.76 11.71
N GLU A 274 -24.14 -19.74 12.87
CA GLU A 274 -24.78 -19.49 14.16
C GLU A 274 -24.78 -17.97 14.44
N VAL A 275 -25.77 -17.25 13.90
CA VAL A 275 -25.97 -15.83 14.24
C VAL A 275 -26.57 -15.77 15.65
N ILE A 276 -25.73 -15.52 16.67
CA ILE A 276 -26.20 -15.29 18.04
C ILE A 276 -26.59 -13.81 18.17
N THR A 277 -27.84 -13.49 17.85
CA THR A 277 -28.43 -12.19 18.15
C THR A 277 -28.76 -12.14 19.63
N GLU A 278 -28.00 -11.41 20.45
CA GLU A 278 -28.50 -11.03 21.77
C GLU A 278 -29.63 -10.03 21.55
N GLN A 279 -30.87 -10.54 21.49
CA GLN A 279 -32.02 -9.69 21.76
C GLN A 279 -31.89 -9.21 23.20
N GLU A 280 -31.97 -7.90 23.38
CA GLU A 280 -32.09 -7.22 24.66
C GLU A 280 -33.02 -8.01 25.59
N ASN A 281 -32.47 -8.65 26.63
CA ASN A 281 -33.23 -9.06 27.80
C ASN A 281 -33.58 -7.82 28.66
N GLU A 282 -34.13 -6.79 28.02
CA GLU A 282 -34.78 -5.66 28.68
C GLU A 282 -36.26 -5.61 28.27
N MET A 283 -37.01 -6.70 28.47
CA MET A 283 -38.47 -6.67 28.59
C MET A 283 -39.06 -8.02 29.08
N MET A 284 -38.76 -8.38 30.32
CA MET A 284 -39.78 -8.89 31.25
C MET A 284 -39.64 -8.02 32.50
N GLY A 285 -40.47 -7.00 32.74
CA GLY A 285 -41.93 -7.08 32.74
C GLY A 285 -42.35 -7.53 34.13
N GLY A 286 -42.79 -6.58 34.96
CA GLY A 286 -42.93 -6.72 36.41
C GLY A 286 -43.87 -7.83 36.88
N PHE A 287 -43.57 -8.30 38.10
CA PHE A 287 -44.42 -8.20 39.29
C PHE A 287 -43.49 -8.14 40.51
#